data_AF-A0A0G0H924-F1
#
_entry.id   AF-A0A0G0H924-F1
#
_cell.length_a   1.000
_cell.length_b   1.000
_cell.length_c   1.000
_cell.angle_alpha   90.00
_cell.angle_beta   90.00
_cell.angle_gamma   90.00
#
_symmetry.space_group_name_H-M   'P 1'
#
loop_
_entity.id
_entity.type
_entity.pdbx_description
1 polymer ?
#
loop_
_entity_poly.entity_id
_entity_poly.type
_entity_poly.pdbx_seq_one_letter_code
_entity_poly.pdbx_strand_id
1 'polypeptide(L)'
;MGKIRLDSVLAFVLIVPFIMTVRISPTETPFWLFSLIFIGFLVYILLDVLKIREKLYESMKNIGMWALVITVILSSFGSSIIVRHQTHPTYQAHDILVQQEIALRYLIDGKNPYAEDYFGTPLEQWHYSDTEVNPALYHFVMQPLYLVFALPFSVVSGSILGYFDGRFPLLFLFFVSLAVAFRLLKDGERRRSFVLLLAFNPLMIIYALEGRSDFFMFGFLISGLYFLHKKRLFLSAALIGASFAVKQSVWPLFPLYLAYLWFLNKDKGVFYKSLAIFSGIFLILVLPFFLWDPKAFLDSTIFYLSGNTSHSYPISGYGFGMLLNEFGIIQDLKGQFPFIVIQALVGIPLLLLLIKYLKKNHSVKNLVLTYGIFLFVYWYLSRYFNNSHIAFLSLIFTTAYFWPDKEQ
;
A
#
# COMPACT_ATOMS: atom_id res chain seq x y z
N MET A 1 -38.41 -15.98 0.88
CA MET A 1 -37.68 -14.92 0.16
C MET A 1 -36.18 -15.15 0.38
N GLY A 2 -35.33 -14.92 -0.62
CA GLY A 2 -33.88 -15.00 -0.44
C GLY A 2 -33.39 -13.99 0.60
N LYS A 3 -32.35 -14.31 1.36
CA LYS A 3 -31.71 -13.38 2.31
C LYS A 3 -30.66 -12.58 1.54
N ILE A 4 -30.67 -11.26 1.70
CA ILE A 4 -29.63 -10.38 1.17
C ILE A 4 -28.28 -10.80 1.77
N ARG A 5 -27.26 -10.90 0.91
CA ARG A 5 -25.91 -11.34 1.28
C ARG A 5 -25.04 -10.16 1.74
N LEU A 6 -24.01 -10.45 2.52
CA LEU A 6 -23.12 -9.42 3.06
C LEU A 6 -22.36 -8.68 1.95
N ASP A 7 -21.94 -9.36 0.89
CA ASP A 7 -21.27 -8.73 -0.25
C ASP A 7 -22.16 -7.70 -0.96
N SER A 8 -23.47 -7.95 -1.05
CA SER A 8 -24.44 -6.97 -1.58
C SER A 8 -24.57 -5.74 -0.69
N VAL A 9 -24.64 -5.94 0.63
CA VAL A 9 -24.67 -4.83 1.60
C VAL A 9 -23.37 -4.02 1.48
N LEU A 10 -22.21 -4.69 1.49
CA LEU A 10 -20.90 -4.06 1.37
C LEU A 10 -20.74 -3.27 0.06
N ALA A 11 -21.17 -3.84 -1.07
CA ALA A 11 -21.12 -3.15 -2.35
C ALA A 11 -21.89 -1.82 -2.28
N PHE A 12 -23.08 -1.82 -1.70
CA PHE A 12 -23.88 -0.60 -1.58
C PHE A 12 -23.26 0.41 -0.59
N VAL A 13 -22.95 -0.01 0.64
CA VAL A 13 -22.51 0.90 1.72
C VAL A 13 -21.09 1.42 1.53
N LEU A 14 -20.25 0.76 0.74
CA LEU A 14 -18.88 1.24 0.48
C LEU A 14 -18.81 2.08 -0.80
N ILE A 15 -19.49 1.66 -1.87
CA ILE A 15 -19.37 2.32 -3.17
C ILE A 15 -20.24 3.57 -3.25
N VAL A 16 -21.46 3.56 -2.68
CA VAL A 16 -22.37 4.72 -2.77
C VAL A 16 -21.76 5.95 -2.09
N PRO A 17 -21.26 5.90 -0.84
CA PRO A 17 -20.61 7.06 -0.24
C PRO A 17 -19.39 7.53 -1.04
N PHE A 18 -18.64 6.62 -1.65
CA PHE A 18 -17.49 6.95 -2.47
C PHE A 18 -17.88 7.72 -3.74
N ILE A 19 -18.84 7.24 -4.53
CA ILE A 19 -19.25 7.94 -5.77
C ILE A 19 -20.01 9.25 -5.51
N MET A 20 -20.50 9.46 -4.28
CA MET A 20 -21.13 10.70 -3.83
C MET A 20 -20.11 11.74 -3.37
N THR A 21 -18.90 11.32 -3.00
CA THR A 21 -17.84 12.19 -2.48
C THR A 21 -16.72 12.42 -3.50
N VAL A 22 -16.51 11.47 -4.41
CA VAL A 22 -15.46 11.51 -5.42
C VAL A 22 -16.05 11.65 -6.81
N ARG A 23 -15.45 12.54 -7.61
CA ARG A 23 -15.82 12.71 -9.01
C ARG A 23 -15.40 11.49 -9.84
N ILE A 24 -16.32 10.99 -10.67
CA ILE A 24 -16.09 9.80 -11.53
C ILE A 24 -16.15 10.13 -13.04
N SER A 25 -16.03 11.41 -13.40
CA SER A 25 -15.91 11.91 -14.77
C SER A 25 -14.96 13.11 -14.77
N PRO A 26 -14.19 13.42 -15.82
CA PRO A 26 -13.35 14.63 -15.83
C PRO A 26 -14.17 15.92 -15.62
N THR A 27 -15.37 15.95 -16.20
CA THR A 27 -16.38 17.01 -16.04
C THR A 27 -17.36 16.68 -14.92
N GLU A 28 -18.51 17.36 -14.86
CA GLU A 28 -19.61 16.92 -13.99
C GLU A 28 -19.92 15.44 -14.25
N THR A 29 -20.21 14.71 -13.16
CA THR A 29 -20.51 13.28 -13.29
C THR A 29 -21.86 13.13 -14.01
N PRO A 30 -21.90 12.50 -15.19
CA PRO A 30 -23.12 12.47 -15.96
C PRO A 30 -24.13 11.49 -15.32
N PHE A 31 -25.40 11.86 -15.30
CA PHE A 31 -26.47 11.05 -14.70
C PHE A 31 -26.63 9.65 -15.32
N TRP A 32 -26.19 9.44 -16.57
CA TRP A 32 -26.19 8.11 -17.18
C TRP A 32 -25.18 7.17 -16.49
N LEU A 33 -24.05 7.68 -16.00
CA LEU A 33 -23.05 6.88 -15.30
C LEU A 33 -23.55 6.50 -13.90
N PHE A 34 -24.18 7.43 -13.19
CA PHE A 34 -24.89 7.12 -11.94
C PHE A 34 -25.99 6.08 -12.17
N SER A 35 -26.82 6.26 -13.21
CA SER A 35 -27.87 5.30 -13.58
C SER A 35 -27.30 3.92 -13.86
N LEU A 36 -26.18 3.82 -14.60
CA LEU A 36 -25.51 2.55 -14.89
C LEU A 36 -25.05 1.84 -13.60
N ILE A 37 -24.43 2.58 -12.67
CA ILE A 37 -23.96 2.05 -11.40
C ILE A 37 -25.15 1.59 -10.53
N PHE A 38 -26.23 2.39 -10.45
CA PHE A 38 -27.42 2.03 -9.68
C PHE A 38 -28.18 0.85 -10.26
N ILE A 39 -28.29 0.74 -11.59
CA ILE A 39 -28.79 -0.46 -12.25
C ILE A 39 -27.89 -1.65 -11.91
N GLY A 40 -26.58 -1.46 -11.92
CA GLY A 40 -25.60 -2.46 -11.48
C GLY A 40 -25.88 -2.96 -10.05
N PHE A 41 -26.09 -2.08 -9.08
CA PHE A 41 -26.48 -2.46 -7.71
C PHE A 41 -27.81 -3.19 -7.66
N LEU A 42 -28.82 -2.68 -8.37
CA LEU A 42 -30.14 -3.29 -8.38
C LEU A 42 -30.05 -4.72 -8.89
N VAL A 43 -29.37 -4.95 -10.04
CA VAL A 43 -29.12 -6.29 -10.56
C VAL A 43 -28.34 -7.13 -9.55
N TYR A 44 -27.28 -6.58 -8.95
CA TYR A 44 -26.44 -7.28 -8.00
C TYR A 44 -27.18 -7.77 -6.74
N ILE A 45 -28.12 -6.97 -6.24
CA ILE A 45 -28.99 -7.30 -5.09
C ILE A 45 -30.11 -8.25 -5.52
N LEU A 46 -30.72 -8.04 -6.68
CA LEU A 46 -31.77 -8.92 -7.21
C LEU A 46 -31.29 -10.36 -7.34
N LEU A 47 -30.01 -10.58 -7.71
CA LEU A 47 -29.41 -11.91 -7.75
C LEU A 47 -29.53 -12.67 -6.43
N ASP A 48 -29.54 -12.00 -5.27
CA ASP A 48 -29.66 -12.66 -3.94
C ASP A 48 -31.08 -13.18 -3.67
N VAL A 49 -32.08 -12.59 -4.32
CA VAL A 49 -33.50 -12.89 -4.09
C VAL A 49 -34.06 -13.84 -5.15
N LEU A 50 -33.51 -13.78 -6.37
CA LEU A 50 -33.90 -14.64 -7.48
C LEU A 50 -33.45 -16.09 -7.26
N LYS A 51 -34.33 -17.04 -7.59
CA LYS A 51 -34.00 -18.47 -7.59
C LYS A 51 -33.22 -18.82 -8.86
N ILE A 52 -31.90 -18.69 -8.80
CA ILE A 52 -30.99 -18.98 -9.92
C ILE A 52 -30.17 -20.22 -9.58
N ARG A 53 -29.77 -21.00 -10.60
CA ARG A 53 -28.85 -22.11 -10.43
C ARG A 53 -27.52 -21.62 -9.84
N GLU A 54 -27.03 -22.27 -8.78
CA GLU A 54 -25.84 -21.87 -8.01
C GLU A 54 -24.63 -21.46 -8.88
N LYS A 55 -24.26 -22.27 -9.88
CA LYS A 55 -23.13 -21.97 -10.78
C LYS A 55 -23.33 -20.66 -11.55
N LEU A 56 -24.55 -20.41 -12.03
CA LEU A 56 -24.89 -19.20 -12.76
C LEU A 56 -24.95 -18.00 -11.80
N TYR A 57 -25.56 -18.17 -10.62
CA TYR A 57 -25.58 -17.16 -9.56
C TYR A 57 -24.16 -16.69 -9.20
N GLU A 58 -23.26 -17.62 -8.87
CA GLU A 58 -21.88 -17.30 -8.52
C GLU A 58 -21.13 -16.60 -9.66
N SER A 59 -21.34 -17.05 -10.90
CA SER A 59 -20.76 -16.40 -12.08
C SER A 59 -21.28 -14.96 -12.23
N MET A 60 -22.60 -14.75 -12.18
CA MET A 60 -23.23 -13.44 -12.33
C MET A 60 -22.85 -12.49 -11.20
N LYS A 61 -22.77 -12.97 -9.94
CA LYS A 61 -22.28 -12.18 -8.81
C LYS A 61 -20.83 -11.80 -8.99
N ASN A 62 -19.95 -12.70 -9.45
CA ASN A 62 -18.56 -12.33 -9.69
C ASN A 62 -18.42 -11.30 -10.82
N ILE A 63 -19.18 -11.47 -11.92
CA ILE A 63 -19.21 -10.50 -13.03
C ILE A 63 -19.75 -9.15 -12.56
N GLY A 64 -20.88 -9.12 -11.87
CA GLY A 64 -21.49 -7.88 -11.38
C GLY A 64 -20.60 -7.13 -10.39
N MET A 65 -19.93 -7.84 -9.48
CA MET A 65 -18.96 -7.24 -8.55
C MET A 65 -17.80 -6.61 -9.31
N TRP A 66 -17.18 -7.35 -10.23
CA TRP A 66 -16.05 -6.83 -11.00
C TRP A 66 -16.45 -5.68 -11.92
N ALA A 67 -17.64 -5.73 -12.53
CA ALA A 67 -18.16 -4.62 -13.32
C ALA A 67 -18.30 -3.35 -12.46
N LEU A 68 -18.90 -3.44 -11.27
CA LEU A 68 -19.01 -2.31 -10.35
C LEU A 68 -17.64 -1.77 -9.92
N VAL A 69 -16.73 -2.66 -9.49
CA VAL A 69 -15.37 -2.28 -9.08
C VAL A 69 -14.62 -1.59 -10.23
N ILE A 70 -14.58 -2.21 -11.40
CA ILE A 70 -13.83 -1.70 -12.56
C ILE A 70 -14.43 -0.37 -13.04
N THR A 71 -15.75 -0.29 -13.20
CA THR A 71 -16.41 0.94 -13.64
C THR A 71 -16.12 2.07 -12.68
N VAL A 72 -16.28 1.89 -11.37
CA VAL A 72 -16.10 2.96 -10.39
C VAL A 72 -14.62 3.34 -10.20
N ILE A 73 -13.72 2.36 -10.09
CA ILE A 73 -12.29 2.64 -9.88
C ILE A 73 -11.67 3.27 -11.13
N LEU A 74 -11.91 2.73 -12.33
CA LEU A 74 -11.32 3.31 -13.54
C LEU A 74 -11.91 4.68 -13.88
N SER A 75 -13.19 4.92 -13.60
CA SER A 75 -13.80 6.24 -13.84
C SER A 75 -13.33 7.30 -12.84
N SER A 76 -13.19 6.96 -11.55
CA SER A 76 -12.64 7.87 -10.52
C SER A 76 -11.16 8.21 -10.77
N PHE A 77 -10.31 7.19 -10.98
CA PHE A 77 -8.90 7.44 -11.28
C PHE A 77 -8.73 8.12 -12.64
N GLY A 78 -9.48 7.68 -13.67
CA GLY A 78 -9.44 8.31 -14.99
C GLY A 78 -9.82 9.78 -14.93
N SER A 79 -10.89 10.12 -14.19
CA SER A 79 -11.27 11.51 -13.90
C SER A 79 -10.11 12.27 -13.25
N SER A 80 -9.58 11.76 -12.14
CA SER A 80 -8.53 12.46 -11.39
C SER A 80 -7.22 12.61 -12.17
N ILE A 81 -6.87 11.64 -13.03
CA ILE A 81 -5.70 11.70 -13.92
C ILE A 81 -5.91 12.75 -15.01
N ILE A 82 -7.04 12.71 -15.71
CA ILE A 82 -7.33 13.64 -16.80
C ILE A 82 -7.43 15.08 -16.29
N VAL A 83 -8.16 15.30 -15.18
CA VAL A 83 -8.33 16.65 -14.62
C VAL A 83 -7.00 17.21 -14.14
N ARG A 84 -6.18 16.42 -13.43
CA ARG A 84 -4.84 16.85 -13.01
C ARG A 84 -3.97 17.22 -14.21
N HIS A 85 -3.97 16.39 -15.26
CA HIS A 85 -3.19 16.65 -16.47
C HIS A 85 -3.61 17.97 -17.17
N GLN A 86 -4.90 18.31 -17.14
CA GLN A 86 -5.44 19.53 -17.74
C GLN A 86 -5.30 20.79 -16.87
N THR A 87 -5.00 20.64 -15.57
CA THR A 87 -5.05 21.74 -14.60
C THR A 87 -3.66 22.09 -14.06
N HIS A 88 -3.13 21.25 -13.17
CA HIS A 88 -1.87 21.50 -12.49
C HIS A 88 -1.23 20.21 -11.97
N PRO A 89 0.11 20.04 -12.03
CA PRO A 89 0.80 18.82 -11.54
C PRO A 89 0.54 18.46 -10.08
N THR A 90 0.20 19.41 -9.21
CA THR A 90 -0.13 19.17 -7.79
C THR A 90 -1.62 19.06 -7.51
N TYR A 91 -2.49 19.23 -8.53
CA TYR A 91 -3.94 19.20 -8.33
C TYR A 91 -4.41 17.82 -7.87
N GLN A 92 -5.00 17.77 -6.67
CA GLN A 92 -5.51 16.54 -6.03
C GLN A 92 -4.49 15.39 -6.01
N ALA A 93 -3.20 15.74 -5.86
CA ALA A 93 -2.10 14.79 -5.79
C ALA A 93 -1.35 14.93 -4.46
N HIS A 94 -0.87 13.81 -3.95
CA HIS A 94 0.04 13.79 -2.81
C HIS A 94 1.47 14.12 -3.26
N ASP A 95 2.30 14.68 -2.36
CA ASP A 95 3.70 15.03 -2.63
C ASP A 95 4.48 13.88 -3.29
N ILE A 96 4.33 12.66 -2.79
CA ILE A 96 5.08 11.50 -3.24
C ILE A 96 4.77 11.11 -4.69
N LEU A 97 3.54 11.34 -5.17
CA LEU A 97 3.19 11.10 -6.57
C LEU A 97 3.98 12.04 -7.48
N VAL A 98 3.96 13.34 -7.13
CA VAL A 98 4.67 14.39 -7.86
C VAL A 98 6.18 14.14 -7.80
N GLN A 99 6.68 13.79 -6.62
CA GLN A 99 8.08 13.46 -6.42
C GLN A 99 8.51 12.22 -7.21
N GLN A 100 7.67 11.19 -7.33
CA GLN A 100 7.94 10.01 -8.15
C GLN A 100 8.17 10.39 -9.62
N GLU A 101 7.32 11.26 -10.17
CA GLU A 101 7.40 11.69 -11.56
C GLU A 101 8.68 12.50 -11.83
N ILE A 102 9.09 13.35 -10.89
CA ILE A 102 10.34 14.12 -10.98
C ILE A 102 11.56 13.21 -10.82
N ALA A 103 11.57 12.36 -9.78
CA ALA A 103 12.65 11.42 -9.50
C ALA A 103 12.85 10.43 -10.65
N LEU A 104 11.77 10.03 -11.33
CA LEU A 104 11.84 9.20 -12.53
C LEU A 104 12.53 9.94 -13.69
N ARG A 105 12.28 11.25 -13.86
CA ARG A 105 12.99 12.07 -14.85
C ARG A 105 14.47 12.20 -14.51
N TYR A 106 14.81 12.46 -13.25
CA TYR A 106 16.20 12.44 -12.80
C TYR A 106 16.89 11.12 -13.14
N LEU A 107 16.25 9.99 -12.86
CA LEU A 107 16.80 8.68 -13.21
C LEU A 107 17.03 8.51 -14.72
N ILE A 108 16.08 8.96 -15.55
CA ILE A 108 16.19 8.91 -17.01
C ILE A 108 17.32 9.81 -17.51
N ASP A 109 17.50 10.98 -16.89
CA ASP A 109 18.54 11.96 -17.23
C ASP A 109 19.93 11.60 -16.65
N GLY A 110 20.06 10.44 -16.00
CA GLY A 110 21.32 9.99 -15.39
C GLY A 110 21.70 10.75 -14.12
N LYS A 111 20.74 11.39 -13.45
CA LYS A 111 20.90 12.05 -12.15
C LYS A 111 20.44 11.13 -11.04
N ASN A 112 21.14 11.17 -9.91
CA ASN A 112 20.82 10.33 -8.75
C ASN A 112 19.63 10.94 -7.97
N PRO A 113 18.43 10.32 -7.96
CA PRO A 113 17.25 10.91 -7.34
C PRO A 113 17.36 11.09 -5.82
N TYR A 114 18.31 10.42 -5.16
CA TYR A 114 18.56 10.55 -3.73
C TYR A 114 19.50 11.70 -3.37
N ALA A 115 20.30 12.19 -4.33
CA ALA A 115 21.29 13.24 -4.15
C ALA A 115 20.81 14.61 -4.68
N GLU A 116 19.88 14.61 -5.64
CA GLU A 116 19.24 15.83 -6.11
C GLU A 116 18.25 16.39 -5.09
N ASP A 117 18.17 17.70 -5.01
CA ASP A 117 17.02 18.38 -4.41
C ASP A 117 15.88 18.52 -5.43
N TYR A 118 14.70 18.88 -4.92
CA TYR A 118 13.48 19.03 -5.71
C TYR A 118 13.00 20.49 -5.76
N PHE A 119 13.89 21.46 -5.50
CA PHE A 119 13.57 22.88 -5.63
C PHE A 119 13.39 23.29 -7.09
N GLY A 120 12.59 24.32 -7.35
CA GLY A 120 12.28 24.75 -8.72
C GLY A 120 11.45 23.74 -9.52
N THR A 121 10.92 22.71 -8.87
CA THR A 121 10.02 21.72 -9.47
C THR A 121 8.58 21.95 -8.99
N PRO A 122 7.56 21.34 -9.65
CA PRO A 122 6.19 21.44 -9.16
C PRO A 122 5.99 20.94 -7.72
N LEU A 123 6.90 20.12 -7.17
CA LEU A 123 6.83 19.64 -5.79
C LEU A 123 6.93 20.78 -4.77
N GLU A 124 7.61 21.89 -5.11
CA GLU A 124 7.79 23.04 -4.24
C GLU A 124 6.48 23.73 -3.87
N GLN A 125 5.46 23.60 -4.71
CA GLN A 125 4.11 24.12 -4.45
C GLN A 125 3.30 23.25 -3.50
N TRP A 126 3.79 22.05 -3.15
CA TRP A 126 3.18 21.22 -2.13
C TRP A 126 3.76 21.61 -0.77
N HIS A 127 3.02 22.46 -0.05
CA HIS A 127 3.45 23.00 1.23
C HIS A 127 3.15 22.02 2.38
N TYR A 128 4.17 21.74 3.21
CA TYR A 128 4.01 20.92 4.42
C TYR A 128 3.21 21.65 5.51
N SER A 129 3.44 22.97 5.62
CA SER A 129 2.65 23.92 6.39
C SER A 129 2.77 25.30 5.74
N ASP A 130 1.90 26.24 6.10
CA ASP A 130 1.88 27.59 5.52
C ASP A 130 3.17 28.39 5.77
N THR A 131 3.98 27.96 6.75
CA THR A 131 5.16 28.70 7.22
C THR A 131 6.48 27.96 7.03
N GLU A 132 6.45 26.72 6.53
CA GLU A 132 7.63 25.86 6.50
C GLU A 132 7.90 25.29 5.11
N VAL A 133 9.18 25.26 4.75
CA VAL A 133 9.67 24.56 3.56
C VAL A 133 9.39 23.08 3.73
N ASN A 134 8.78 22.47 2.72
CA ASN A 134 8.49 21.04 2.73
C ASN A 134 9.81 20.25 2.80
N PRO A 135 10.06 19.47 3.87
CA PRO A 135 11.32 18.76 4.02
C PRO A 135 11.47 17.61 3.00
N ALA A 136 10.39 17.20 2.33
CA ALA A 136 10.45 16.27 1.21
C ALA A 136 11.22 16.83 0.00
N LEU A 137 11.43 18.15 -0.09
CA LEU A 137 12.22 18.76 -1.17
C LEU A 137 13.71 18.38 -1.14
N TYR A 138 14.20 17.88 0.00
CA TYR A 138 15.60 17.49 0.17
C TYR A 138 15.84 15.99 0.01
N HIS A 139 14.79 15.17 0.03
CA HIS A 139 14.93 13.73 0.24
C HIS A 139 13.93 12.92 -0.57
N PHE A 140 14.43 11.96 -1.34
CA PHE A 140 13.60 10.91 -1.93
C PHE A 140 13.47 9.71 -1.00
N VAL A 141 12.33 9.61 -0.32
CA VAL A 141 12.17 8.71 0.84
C VAL A 141 11.89 7.24 0.50
N MET A 142 11.51 6.94 -0.74
CA MET A 142 11.12 5.60 -1.15
C MET A 142 12.32 4.74 -1.54
N GLN A 143 12.14 3.41 -1.53
CA GLN A 143 13.16 2.48 -2.00
C GLN A 143 13.11 2.34 -3.54
N PRO A 144 14.21 1.92 -4.20
CA PRO A 144 14.34 2.07 -5.65
C PRO A 144 13.31 1.36 -6.52
N LEU A 145 12.72 0.24 -6.08
CA LEU A 145 11.71 -0.45 -6.88
C LEU A 145 10.49 0.42 -7.13
N TYR A 146 10.20 1.39 -6.25
CA TYR A 146 9.12 2.35 -6.47
C TYR A 146 9.32 3.18 -7.76
N LEU A 147 10.57 3.52 -8.10
CA LEU A 147 10.90 4.22 -9.36
C LEU A 147 11.08 3.25 -10.53
N VAL A 148 11.87 2.20 -10.33
CA VAL A 148 12.20 1.24 -11.39
C VAL A 148 10.94 0.56 -11.93
N PHE A 149 9.97 0.27 -11.07
CA PHE A 149 8.69 -0.31 -11.48
C PHE A 149 7.82 0.66 -12.30
N ALA A 150 7.97 1.97 -12.09
CA ALA A 150 7.21 2.99 -12.82
C ALA A 150 7.75 3.22 -14.24
N LEU A 151 9.04 2.94 -14.49
CA LEU A 151 9.70 3.17 -15.78
C LEU A 151 8.99 2.53 -17.00
N PRO A 152 8.60 1.22 -17.00
CA PRO A 152 7.88 0.67 -18.15
C PRO A 152 6.53 1.36 -18.39
N PHE A 153 5.86 1.83 -17.33
CA PHE A 153 4.59 2.54 -17.46
C PHE A 153 4.79 3.94 -18.03
N SER A 154 5.87 4.65 -17.66
CA SER A 154 6.16 5.96 -18.23
C SER A 154 6.48 5.88 -19.73
N VAL A 155 7.22 4.86 -20.17
CA VAL A 155 7.53 4.62 -21.58
C VAL A 155 6.27 4.32 -22.38
N VAL A 156 5.43 3.39 -21.91
CA VAL A 156 4.20 2.98 -22.60
C VAL A 156 3.19 4.13 -22.65
N SER A 157 2.92 4.78 -21.51
CA SER A 157 1.94 5.88 -21.45
C SER A 157 2.44 7.12 -22.18
N GLY A 158 3.71 7.47 -22.09
CA GLY A 158 4.31 8.55 -22.86
C GLY A 158 4.15 8.33 -24.37
N SER A 159 4.26 7.09 -24.84
CA SER A 159 4.09 6.74 -26.26
C SER A 159 2.64 6.73 -26.73
N ILE A 160 1.68 6.32 -25.89
CA ILE A 160 0.27 6.14 -26.27
C ILE A 160 -0.57 7.39 -25.97
N LEU A 161 -0.35 8.00 -24.81
CA LEU A 161 -1.15 9.10 -24.27
C LEU A 161 -0.43 10.45 -24.40
N GLY A 162 0.88 10.47 -24.62
CA GLY A 162 1.70 11.69 -24.65
C GLY A 162 2.08 12.22 -23.26
N TYR A 163 1.69 11.53 -22.18
CA TYR A 163 2.05 11.89 -20.81
C TYR A 163 2.08 10.67 -19.90
N PHE A 164 2.76 10.83 -18.76
CA PHE A 164 2.82 9.84 -17.68
C PHE A 164 2.18 10.41 -16.41
N ASP A 165 1.43 9.57 -15.70
CA ASP A 165 0.95 9.83 -14.34
C ASP A 165 1.38 8.65 -13.45
N GLY A 166 1.98 8.95 -12.29
CA GLY A 166 2.49 7.93 -11.37
C GLY A 166 1.41 6.98 -10.81
N ARG A 167 0.12 7.29 -11.01
CA ARG A 167 -0.99 6.41 -10.64
C ARG A 167 -1.19 5.24 -11.60
N PHE A 168 -0.59 5.22 -12.79
CA PHE A 168 -0.69 4.06 -13.69
C PHE A 168 -0.08 2.78 -13.08
N PRO A 169 1.19 2.75 -12.64
CA PRO A 169 1.75 1.59 -11.93
C PRO A 169 1.04 1.31 -10.60
N LEU A 170 0.56 2.35 -9.90
CA LEU A 170 -0.25 2.19 -8.68
C LEU A 170 -1.54 1.40 -8.94
N LEU A 171 -2.30 1.79 -9.97
CA LEU A 171 -3.54 1.15 -10.39
C LEU A 171 -3.30 -0.31 -10.78
N PHE A 172 -2.20 -0.58 -11.48
CA PHE A 172 -1.82 -1.96 -11.79
C PHE A 172 -1.65 -2.79 -10.51
N LEU A 173 -0.87 -2.32 -9.54
CA LEU A 173 -0.63 -3.04 -8.28
C LEU A 173 -1.88 -3.10 -7.39
N PHE A 174 -2.76 -2.10 -7.46
CA PHE A 174 -4.10 -2.13 -6.86
C PHE A 174 -4.92 -3.30 -7.42
N PHE A 175 -5.07 -3.40 -8.75
CA PHE A 175 -5.83 -4.51 -9.36
C PHE A 175 -5.17 -5.87 -9.18
N VAL A 176 -3.83 -5.95 -9.14
CA VAL A 176 -3.11 -7.18 -8.74
C VAL A 176 -3.51 -7.58 -7.33
N SER A 177 -3.57 -6.64 -6.38
CA SER A 177 -3.99 -6.91 -5.00
C SER A 177 -5.41 -7.49 -4.94
N LEU A 178 -6.35 -6.89 -5.69
CA LEU A 178 -7.73 -7.37 -5.78
C LEU A 178 -7.83 -8.75 -6.44
N ALA A 179 -7.05 -9.00 -7.49
CA ALA A 179 -7.02 -10.29 -8.17
C ALA A 179 -6.45 -11.40 -7.26
N VAL A 180 -5.43 -11.09 -6.46
CA VAL A 180 -4.90 -12.00 -5.44
C VAL A 180 -5.94 -12.28 -4.37
N ALA A 181 -6.61 -11.25 -3.85
CA ALA A 181 -7.68 -11.40 -2.87
C ALA A 181 -8.84 -12.27 -3.41
N PHE A 182 -9.23 -12.07 -4.67
CA PHE A 182 -10.24 -12.88 -5.33
C PHE A 182 -9.82 -14.34 -5.46
N ARG A 183 -8.55 -14.62 -5.78
CA ARG A 183 -8.02 -15.99 -5.92
C ARG A 183 -7.76 -16.71 -4.60
N LEU A 184 -7.65 -15.96 -3.50
CA LEU A 184 -7.31 -16.51 -2.19
C LEU A 184 -8.44 -17.38 -1.61
N LEU A 185 -9.69 -16.96 -1.77
CA LEU A 185 -10.86 -17.58 -1.12
C LEU A 185 -11.66 -18.44 -2.09
N LYS A 186 -12.17 -19.61 -1.65
CA LYS A 186 -13.10 -20.43 -2.45
C LYS A 186 -14.56 -20.02 -2.29
N ASP A 187 -14.94 -19.66 -1.07
CA ASP A 187 -16.29 -19.21 -0.73
C ASP A 187 -16.64 -17.91 -1.46
N GLY A 188 -17.75 -17.94 -2.20
CA GLY A 188 -18.15 -16.85 -3.10
C GLY A 188 -18.43 -15.54 -2.37
N GLU A 189 -19.26 -15.57 -1.34
CA GLU A 189 -19.67 -14.39 -0.57
C GLU A 189 -18.47 -13.77 0.18
N ARG A 190 -17.67 -14.58 0.88
CA ARG A 190 -16.46 -14.10 1.57
C ARG A 190 -15.44 -13.55 0.59
N ARG A 191 -15.25 -14.18 -0.57
CA ARG A 191 -14.34 -13.70 -1.62
C ARG A 191 -14.76 -12.32 -2.11
N ARG A 192 -16.03 -12.14 -2.45
CA ARG A 192 -16.55 -10.85 -2.94
C ARG A 192 -16.49 -9.78 -1.86
N SER A 193 -16.85 -10.13 -0.63
CA SER A 193 -16.74 -9.24 0.54
C SER A 193 -15.30 -8.76 0.74
N PHE A 194 -14.31 -9.67 0.62
CA PHE A 194 -12.91 -9.31 0.75
C PHE A 194 -12.44 -8.34 -0.35
N VAL A 195 -12.80 -8.61 -1.60
CA VAL A 195 -12.46 -7.73 -2.73
C VAL A 195 -13.10 -6.36 -2.56
N LEU A 196 -14.37 -6.28 -2.17
CA LEU A 196 -15.07 -5.01 -1.95
C LEU A 196 -14.45 -4.20 -0.81
N LEU A 197 -14.12 -4.84 0.33
CA LEU A 197 -13.48 -4.17 1.46
C LEU A 197 -12.06 -3.71 1.16
N LEU A 198 -11.31 -4.42 0.31
CA LEU A 198 -10.00 -3.95 -0.15
C LEU A 198 -10.11 -2.81 -1.16
N ALA A 199 -11.01 -2.94 -2.14
CA ALA A 199 -11.17 -1.96 -3.21
C ALA A 199 -11.68 -0.62 -2.66
N PHE A 200 -12.71 -0.68 -1.81
CA PHE A 200 -13.41 0.47 -1.26
C PHE A 200 -13.17 0.62 0.24
N ASN A 201 -11.97 0.29 0.71
CA ASN A 201 -11.55 0.66 2.06
C ASN A 201 -11.66 2.18 2.19
N PRO A 202 -12.51 2.72 3.08
CA PRO A 202 -12.86 4.15 3.07
C PRO A 202 -11.67 5.10 3.25
N LEU A 203 -10.64 4.67 3.99
CA LEU A 203 -9.43 5.46 4.17
C LEU A 203 -8.48 5.29 2.97
N MET A 204 -8.22 4.04 2.59
CA MET A 204 -7.18 3.75 1.62
C MET A 204 -7.55 4.16 0.19
N ILE A 205 -8.83 4.06 -0.21
CA ILE A 205 -9.22 4.38 -1.59
C ILE A 205 -8.95 5.85 -1.94
N ILE A 206 -9.15 6.77 -0.99
CA ILE A 206 -8.86 8.18 -1.15
C ILE A 206 -7.34 8.42 -1.27
N TYR A 207 -6.54 7.78 -0.43
CA TYR A 207 -5.08 7.87 -0.51
C TYR A 207 -4.52 7.28 -1.79
N ALA A 208 -5.14 6.22 -2.31
CA ALA A 208 -4.77 5.66 -3.60
C ALA A 208 -5.09 6.64 -4.75
N LEU A 209 -6.24 7.34 -4.71
CA LEU A 209 -6.59 8.37 -5.70
C LEU A 209 -5.62 9.55 -5.70
N GLU A 210 -5.17 9.97 -4.52
CA GLU A 210 -4.13 10.99 -4.35
C GLU A 210 -2.75 10.54 -4.85
N GLY A 211 -2.58 9.24 -5.16
CA GLY A 211 -1.32 8.67 -5.64
C GLY A 211 -0.34 8.25 -4.55
N ARG A 212 -0.79 8.06 -3.31
CA ARG A 212 0.08 7.55 -2.24
C ARG A 212 0.57 6.13 -2.54
N SER A 213 1.78 5.81 -2.08
CA SER A 213 2.53 4.63 -2.51
C SER A 213 2.12 3.29 -1.86
N ASP A 214 1.16 3.28 -0.94
CA ASP A 214 0.87 2.11 -0.10
C ASP A 214 0.48 0.86 -0.91
N PHE A 215 -0.30 1.02 -1.99
CA PHE A 215 -0.63 -0.09 -2.88
C PHE A 215 0.54 -0.59 -3.72
N PHE A 216 1.59 0.21 -3.96
CA PHE A 216 2.78 -0.31 -4.63
C PHE A 216 3.40 -1.43 -3.80
N MET A 217 3.69 -1.14 -2.53
CA MET A 217 4.26 -2.13 -1.62
C MET A 217 3.28 -3.26 -1.35
N PHE A 218 2.00 -2.95 -1.13
CA PHE A 218 0.99 -3.94 -0.79
C PHE A 218 0.78 -4.97 -1.91
N GLY A 219 0.80 -4.56 -3.19
CA GLY A 219 0.66 -5.47 -4.32
C GLY A 219 1.71 -6.57 -4.35
N PHE A 220 2.97 -6.22 -4.10
CA PHE A 220 4.06 -7.20 -3.95
C PHE A 220 3.90 -8.04 -2.68
N LEU A 221 3.58 -7.40 -1.54
CA LEU A 221 3.44 -8.07 -0.25
C LEU A 221 2.32 -9.13 -0.27
N ILE A 222 1.10 -8.76 -0.68
CA ILE A 222 -0.04 -9.69 -0.70
C ILE A 222 0.19 -10.82 -1.70
N SER A 223 0.84 -10.55 -2.84
CA SER A 223 1.24 -11.58 -3.80
C SER A 223 2.27 -12.54 -3.20
N GLY A 224 3.28 -12.01 -2.51
CA GLY A 224 4.29 -12.81 -1.81
C GLY A 224 3.69 -13.70 -0.71
N LEU A 225 2.75 -13.17 0.07
CA LEU A 225 2.00 -13.91 1.08
C LEU A 225 1.08 -14.97 0.44
N TYR A 226 0.45 -14.66 -0.69
CA TYR A 226 -0.37 -15.62 -1.44
C TYR A 226 0.47 -16.81 -1.91
N PHE A 227 1.64 -16.57 -2.49
CA PHE A 227 2.53 -17.66 -2.90
C PHE A 227 3.15 -18.40 -1.71
N LEU A 228 3.35 -17.72 -0.57
CA LEU A 228 3.71 -18.37 0.70
C LEU A 228 2.63 -19.37 1.11
N HIS A 229 1.36 -18.94 1.05
CA HIS A 229 0.20 -19.78 1.36
C HIS A 229 0.05 -20.95 0.38
N LYS A 230 0.47 -20.78 -0.88
CA LYS A 230 0.53 -21.85 -1.89
C LYS A 230 1.83 -22.68 -1.83
N LYS A 231 2.66 -22.53 -0.79
CA LYS A 231 3.97 -23.20 -0.62
C LYS A 231 4.96 -22.99 -1.77
N ARG A 232 4.76 -21.97 -2.61
CA ARG A 232 5.73 -21.54 -3.63
C ARG A 232 6.74 -20.60 -3.00
N LEU A 233 7.57 -21.15 -2.11
CA LEU A 233 8.41 -20.39 -1.18
C LEU A 233 9.41 -19.47 -1.86
N PHE A 234 9.97 -19.87 -3.00
CA PHE A 234 10.93 -19.07 -3.74
C PHE A 234 10.30 -17.86 -4.42
N LEU A 235 9.11 -18.04 -5.02
CA LEU A 235 8.35 -16.93 -5.59
C LEU A 235 7.83 -15.99 -4.50
N SER A 236 7.44 -16.55 -3.35
CA SER A 236 7.11 -15.77 -2.16
C SER A 236 8.30 -14.91 -1.70
N ALA A 237 9.48 -15.52 -1.54
CA ALA A 237 10.69 -14.83 -1.13
C ALA A 237 11.08 -13.71 -2.10
N ALA A 238 10.97 -13.94 -3.41
CA ALA A 238 11.24 -12.92 -4.42
C ALA A 238 10.27 -11.73 -4.30
N LEU A 239 8.96 -11.98 -4.17
CA LEU A 239 7.95 -10.91 -4.09
C LEU A 239 7.98 -10.17 -2.75
N ILE A 240 8.28 -10.84 -1.64
CA ILE A 240 8.49 -10.17 -0.35
C ILE A 240 9.79 -9.36 -0.38
N GLY A 241 10.86 -9.85 -1.02
CA GLY A 241 12.09 -9.07 -1.24
C GLY A 241 11.82 -7.82 -2.08
N ALA A 242 11.00 -7.94 -3.12
CA ALA A 242 10.55 -6.82 -3.94
C ALA A 242 9.74 -5.79 -3.11
N SER A 243 8.81 -6.22 -2.24
CA SER A 243 8.05 -5.28 -1.41
C SER A 243 8.94 -4.49 -0.45
N PHE A 244 10.00 -5.11 0.08
CA PHE A 244 11.02 -4.45 0.91
C PHE A 244 11.79 -3.38 0.14
N ALA A 245 11.98 -3.58 -1.17
CA ALA A 245 12.61 -2.63 -2.08
C ALA A 245 11.65 -1.54 -2.60
N VAL A 246 10.40 -1.48 -2.12
CA VAL A 246 9.46 -0.37 -2.40
C VAL A 246 9.38 0.60 -1.23
N LYS A 247 9.08 0.11 -0.02
CA LYS A 247 8.80 0.96 1.15
C LYS A 247 9.17 0.24 2.45
N GLN A 248 9.77 0.97 3.38
CA GLN A 248 10.27 0.48 4.67
C GLN A 248 9.14 0.00 5.59
N SER A 249 7.89 0.39 5.30
CA SER A 249 6.68 -0.02 6.01
C SER A 249 6.54 -1.54 6.18
N VAL A 250 7.10 -2.35 5.27
CA VAL A 250 7.08 -3.82 5.39
C VAL A 250 8.24 -4.39 6.20
N TRP A 251 9.29 -3.63 6.49
CA TRP A 251 10.49 -4.14 7.17
C TRP A 251 10.21 -4.78 8.55
N PRO A 252 9.26 -4.27 9.37
CA PRO A 252 8.87 -4.93 10.62
C PRO A 252 8.38 -6.38 10.45
N LEU A 253 7.98 -6.80 9.24
CA LEU A 253 7.63 -8.19 8.93
C LEU A 253 8.84 -9.13 8.99
N PHE A 254 10.06 -8.63 8.74
CA PHE A 254 11.25 -9.46 8.50
C PHE A 254 11.51 -10.52 9.59
N PRO A 255 11.62 -10.17 10.89
CA PRO A 255 11.86 -11.18 11.93
C PRO A 255 10.73 -12.22 12.03
N LEU A 256 9.47 -11.80 11.83
CA LEU A 256 8.31 -12.70 11.84
C LEU A 256 8.33 -13.64 10.62
N TYR A 257 8.70 -13.13 9.45
CA TYR A 257 8.80 -13.92 8.22
C TYR A 257 9.94 -14.96 8.30
N LEU A 258 11.12 -14.58 8.81
CA LEU A 258 12.21 -15.52 9.03
C LEU A 258 11.82 -16.61 10.03
N ALA A 259 11.22 -16.23 11.16
CA ALA A 259 10.72 -17.18 12.14
C ALA A 259 9.67 -18.11 11.52
N TYR A 260 8.75 -17.57 10.72
CA TYR A 260 7.74 -18.35 10.00
C TYR A 260 8.37 -19.37 9.05
N LEU A 261 9.32 -18.97 8.21
CA LEU A 261 10.02 -19.88 7.28
C LEU A 261 10.78 -20.98 8.03
N TRP A 262 11.38 -20.63 9.16
CA TRP A 262 12.06 -21.58 10.04
C TRP A 262 11.11 -22.59 10.67
N PHE A 263 9.91 -22.16 11.08
CA PHE A 263 8.90 -23.07 11.64
C PHE A 263 8.16 -23.91 10.60
N LEU A 264 8.07 -23.42 9.36
CA LEU A 264 7.38 -24.11 8.26
C LEU A 264 8.15 -25.36 7.81
N ASN A 265 9.48 -25.30 7.79
CA ASN A 265 10.31 -26.32 7.15
C ASN A 265 11.26 -26.99 8.14
N LYS A 266 11.23 -28.34 8.18
CA LYS A 266 12.29 -29.12 8.84
C LYS A 266 13.61 -29.07 8.08
N ASP A 267 13.54 -28.84 6.77
CA ASP A 267 14.72 -28.69 5.91
C ASP A 267 15.27 -27.26 5.98
N LYS A 268 16.45 -27.13 6.58
CA LYS A 268 17.18 -25.85 6.66
C LYS A 268 17.64 -25.34 5.29
N GLY A 269 17.82 -26.21 4.31
CA GLY A 269 18.22 -25.83 2.95
C GLY A 269 17.16 -24.96 2.26
N VAL A 270 15.87 -25.26 2.45
CA VAL A 270 14.77 -24.45 1.92
C VAL A 270 14.73 -23.06 2.56
N PHE A 271 15.00 -22.98 3.87
CA PHE A 271 15.12 -21.71 4.58
C PHE A 271 16.25 -20.86 3.97
N TYR A 272 17.47 -21.39 3.87
CA TYR A 272 18.62 -20.63 3.35
C TYR A 272 18.44 -20.24 1.87
N LYS A 273 17.86 -21.13 1.04
CA LYS A 273 17.54 -20.78 -0.36
C LYS A 273 16.51 -19.67 -0.46
N SER A 274 15.46 -19.71 0.35
CA SER A 274 14.44 -18.65 0.38
C SER A 274 15.05 -17.33 0.86
N LEU A 275 15.89 -17.36 1.89
CA LEU A 275 16.63 -16.19 2.38
C LEU A 275 17.58 -15.63 1.31
N ALA A 276 18.28 -16.49 0.59
CA ALA A 276 19.18 -16.08 -0.49
C ALA A 276 18.41 -15.43 -1.65
N ILE A 277 17.25 -15.97 -2.04
CA ILE A 277 16.40 -15.36 -3.08
C ILE A 277 15.83 -14.03 -2.62
N PHE A 278 15.28 -13.96 -1.40
CA PHE A 278 14.80 -12.71 -0.81
C PHE A 278 15.91 -11.64 -0.81
N SER A 279 17.07 -11.99 -0.28
CA SER A 279 18.22 -11.07 -0.17
C SER A 279 18.75 -10.69 -1.54
N GLY A 280 18.83 -11.64 -2.47
CA GLY A 280 19.25 -11.42 -3.84
C GLY A 280 18.35 -10.41 -4.57
N ILE A 281 17.03 -10.57 -4.49
CA ILE A 281 16.09 -9.61 -5.10
C ILE A 281 16.21 -8.24 -4.46
N PHE A 282 16.22 -8.16 -3.12
CA PHE A 282 16.36 -6.87 -2.43
C PHE A 282 17.68 -6.18 -2.80
N LEU A 283 18.81 -6.90 -2.75
CA LEU A 283 20.13 -6.35 -3.07
C LEU A 283 20.25 -5.95 -4.53
N ILE A 284 19.76 -6.74 -5.50
CA ILE A 284 19.81 -6.39 -6.92
C ILE A 284 19.09 -5.05 -7.18
N LEU A 285 17.98 -4.80 -6.49
CA LEU A 285 17.19 -3.59 -6.66
C LEU A 285 17.76 -2.39 -5.90
N VAL A 286 18.32 -2.61 -4.70
CA VAL A 286 18.77 -1.54 -3.80
C VAL A 286 20.24 -1.18 -4.00
N LEU A 287 21.10 -2.17 -4.18
CA LEU A 287 22.55 -1.99 -4.18
C LEU A 287 23.05 -1.02 -5.26
N PRO A 288 22.54 -1.00 -6.51
CA PRO A 288 22.99 -0.03 -7.51
C PRO A 288 22.80 1.42 -7.07
N PHE A 289 21.67 1.73 -6.43
CA PHE A 289 21.35 3.08 -5.96
C PHE A 289 22.13 3.43 -4.69
N PHE A 290 22.29 2.46 -3.78
CA PHE A 290 23.15 2.64 -2.61
C PHE A 290 24.60 2.91 -3.01
N LEU A 291 25.14 2.20 -4.00
CA LEU A 291 26.52 2.40 -4.46
C LEU A 291 26.70 3.70 -5.26
N TRP A 292 25.62 4.24 -5.86
CA TRP A 292 25.69 5.50 -6.60
C TRP A 292 26.03 6.68 -5.66
N ASP A 293 25.38 6.75 -4.51
CA ASP A 293 25.77 7.65 -3.41
C ASP A 293 25.25 7.08 -2.07
N PRO A 294 26.11 6.41 -1.29
CA PRO A 294 25.70 5.79 -0.03
C PRO A 294 25.15 6.79 0.99
N LYS A 295 25.73 8.00 1.04
CA LYS A 295 25.34 9.01 2.02
C LYS A 295 23.97 9.56 1.67
N ALA A 296 23.78 10.00 0.43
CA ALA A 296 22.50 10.56 -0.03
C ALA A 296 21.36 9.53 0.08
N PHE A 297 21.66 8.26 -0.23
CA PHE A 297 20.71 7.16 -0.10
C PHE A 297 20.28 6.93 1.36
N LEU A 298 21.24 6.84 2.30
CA LEU A 298 20.93 6.63 3.73
C LEU A 298 20.25 7.85 4.35
N ASP A 299 20.71 9.06 3.99
CA ASP A 299 20.11 10.32 4.43
C ASP A 299 18.63 10.34 4.04
N SER A 300 18.30 10.00 2.79
CA SER A 300 16.92 10.06 2.29
C SER A 300 16.03 8.91 2.76
N THR A 301 16.55 7.68 2.86
CA THR A 301 15.71 6.49 3.11
C THR A 301 15.66 6.04 4.57
N ILE A 302 16.62 6.45 5.40
CA ILE A 302 16.73 6.04 6.82
C ILE A 302 16.76 7.26 7.74
N PHE A 303 17.71 8.17 7.54
CA PHE A 303 17.97 9.23 8.50
C PHE A 303 16.92 10.33 8.47
N TYR A 304 16.40 10.67 7.30
CA TYR A 304 15.30 11.62 7.10
C TYR A 304 14.07 11.26 7.94
N LEU A 305 13.66 9.97 7.90
CA LEU A 305 12.50 9.47 8.63
C LEU A 305 12.75 9.26 10.12
N SER A 306 14.00 9.05 10.52
CA SER A 306 14.38 8.80 11.92
C SER A 306 14.76 10.07 12.69
N GLY A 307 14.84 11.23 12.03
CA GLY A 307 15.19 12.50 12.68
C GLY A 307 16.69 12.80 12.74
N ASN A 308 17.49 12.20 11.85
CA ASN A 308 18.95 12.23 11.90
C ASN A 308 19.60 12.99 10.72
N THR A 309 18.85 13.88 10.07
CA THR A 309 19.34 14.82 9.03
C THR A 309 19.01 16.26 9.40
N SER A 310 19.66 17.24 8.75
CA SER A 310 19.35 18.67 8.96
C SER A 310 17.92 19.05 8.55
N HIS A 311 17.35 18.32 7.58
CA HIS A 311 15.99 18.53 7.05
C HIS A 311 15.12 17.30 7.27
N SER A 312 15.14 16.76 8.50
CA SER A 312 14.38 15.56 8.83
C SER A 312 12.87 15.77 8.80
N TYR A 313 12.15 14.68 8.55
CA TYR A 313 10.71 14.66 8.73
C TYR A 313 10.39 14.97 10.20
N PRO A 314 9.42 15.85 10.50
CA PRO A 314 9.14 16.24 11.87
C PRO A 314 8.38 15.13 12.62
N ILE A 315 8.42 15.22 13.94
CA ILE A 315 7.56 14.45 14.84
C ILE A 315 6.12 14.89 14.56
N SER A 316 5.28 13.95 14.12
CA SER A 316 3.95 14.29 13.59
C SER A 316 2.97 13.11 13.58
N GLY A 317 1.70 13.41 13.32
CA GLY A 317 0.61 12.45 13.22
C GLY A 317 -0.06 12.16 14.56
N TYR A 318 -0.44 10.91 14.79
CA TYR A 318 -1.26 10.47 15.92
C TYR A 318 -0.50 9.56 16.89
N GLY A 319 0.84 9.59 16.82
CA GLY A 319 1.72 8.66 17.53
C GLY A 319 2.09 9.17 18.92
N PHE A 320 2.80 8.30 19.64
CA PHE A 320 3.33 8.57 20.97
C PHE A 320 4.20 9.83 21.03
N GLY A 321 4.93 10.16 19.96
CA GLY A 321 5.72 11.39 19.88
C GLY A 321 4.90 12.67 20.07
N MET A 322 3.70 12.73 19.49
CA MET A 322 2.79 13.87 19.68
C MET A 322 2.19 13.91 21.08
N LEU A 323 1.89 12.75 21.67
CA LEU A 323 1.45 12.68 23.07
C LEU A 323 2.55 13.19 24.03
N LEU A 324 3.81 12.83 23.79
CA LEU A 324 4.95 13.35 24.56
C LEU A 324 5.14 14.85 24.40
N ASN A 325 4.85 15.40 23.21
CA ASN A 325 4.85 16.84 22.98
C ASN A 325 3.73 17.54 23.76
N GLU A 326 2.51 16.99 23.75
CA GLU A 326 1.39 17.52 24.55
C GLU A 326 1.69 17.53 26.06
N PHE A 327 2.42 16.52 26.55
CA PHE A 327 2.87 16.47 27.95
C PHE A 327 4.12 17.34 28.24
N GLY A 328 4.64 18.07 27.25
CA GLY A 328 5.79 18.96 27.41
C GLY A 328 7.14 18.24 27.53
N ILE A 329 7.21 16.93 27.26
CA ILE A 329 8.45 16.14 27.27
C ILE A 329 9.27 16.42 26.02
N ILE A 330 8.62 16.51 24.86
CA ILE A 330 9.23 16.93 23.59
C ILE A 330 8.86 18.39 23.34
N GLN A 331 9.83 19.28 23.36
CA GLN A 331 9.60 20.72 23.20
C GLN A 331 9.66 21.16 21.73
N ASP A 332 10.50 20.52 20.93
CA ASP A 332 10.69 20.81 19.51
C ASP A 332 10.36 19.59 18.65
N LEU A 333 9.34 19.72 17.79
CA LEU A 333 8.90 18.66 16.89
C LEU A 333 9.90 18.36 15.77
N LYS A 334 10.83 19.29 15.49
CA LYS A 334 11.92 19.06 14.52
C LYS A 334 13.15 18.47 15.18
N GLY A 335 13.28 18.64 16.49
CA GLY A 335 14.39 18.15 17.30
C GLY A 335 14.58 16.63 17.27
N GLN A 336 15.73 16.20 17.77
CA GLN A 336 16.05 14.80 17.95
C GLN A 336 15.37 14.23 19.19
N PHE A 337 14.88 13.00 19.09
CA PHE A 337 14.32 12.26 20.22
C PHE A 337 14.61 10.76 20.06
N PRO A 338 14.99 10.03 21.12
CA PRO A 338 15.48 8.65 21.01
C PRO A 338 14.33 7.62 20.87
N PHE A 339 13.48 7.74 19.85
CA PHE A 339 12.36 6.82 19.60
C PHE A 339 12.80 5.36 19.53
N ILE A 340 14.00 5.09 18.99
CA ILE A 340 14.55 3.73 18.88
C ILE A 340 14.67 3.03 20.23
N VAL A 341 14.94 3.76 21.32
CA VAL A 341 15.04 3.18 22.66
C VAL A 341 13.67 2.69 23.12
N ILE A 342 12.64 3.50 22.94
CA ILE A 342 11.26 3.17 23.32
C ILE A 342 10.72 2.03 22.45
N GLN A 343 10.99 2.09 21.14
CA GLN A 343 10.67 1.03 20.21
C GLN A 343 11.38 -0.29 20.56
N ALA A 344 12.64 -0.25 21.01
CA ALA A 344 13.34 -1.46 21.45
C ALA A 344 12.73 -2.02 22.75
N LEU A 345 12.49 -1.17 23.75
CA LEU A 345 11.95 -1.56 25.04
C LEU A 345 10.57 -2.21 24.96
N VAL A 346 9.69 -1.71 24.09
CA VAL A 346 8.34 -2.26 23.92
C VAL A 346 8.27 -3.27 22.77
N GLY A 347 8.92 -2.96 21.66
CA GLY A 347 8.87 -3.74 20.43
C GLY A 347 9.59 -5.08 20.54
N ILE A 348 10.77 -5.16 21.18
CA ILE A 348 11.49 -6.45 21.30
C ILE A 348 10.67 -7.47 22.12
N PRO A 349 10.17 -7.15 23.34
CA PRO A 349 9.30 -8.07 24.08
C PRO A 349 8.06 -8.48 23.28
N LEU A 350 7.39 -7.52 22.64
CA LEU A 350 6.22 -7.81 21.81
C LEU A 350 6.58 -8.76 20.66
N LEU A 351 7.66 -8.50 19.93
CA LEU A 351 8.12 -9.34 18.83
C LEU A 351 8.40 -10.77 19.30
N LEU A 352 9.08 -10.96 20.44
CA LEU A 352 9.35 -12.28 21.00
C LEU A 352 8.05 -13.02 21.39
N LEU A 353 7.07 -12.31 21.97
CA LEU A 353 5.75 -12.87 22.28
C LEU A 353 5.01 -13.29 21.02
N LEU A 354 5.03 -12.46 19.96
CA LEU A 354 4.39 -12.75 18.68
C LEU A 354 5.08 -13.91 17.95
N ILE A 355 6.41 -14.01 17.98
CA ILE A 355 7.16 -15.16 17.45
C ILE A 355 6.79 -16.44 18.22
N LYS A 356 6.68 -16.37 19.55
CA LYS A 356 6.25 -17.50 20.39
C LYS A 356 4.82 -17.94 20.07
N TYR A 357 3.91 -16.98 19.84
CA TYR A 357 2.56 -17.26 19.37
C TYR A 357 2.55 -17.91 17.99
N LEU A 358 3.32 -17.37 17.04
CA LEU A 358 3.41 -17.85 15.66
C LEU A 358 4.00 -19.26 15.58
N LYS A 359 4.95 -19.60 16.46
CA LYS A 359 5.52 -20.95 16.60
C LYS A 359 4.44 -22.00 16.93
N LYS A 360 3.48 -21.64 17.78
CA LYS A 360 2.37 -22.55 18.16
C LYS A 360 1.25 -22.55 17.12
N ASN A 361 1.06 -21.45 16.40
CA ASN A 361 -0.05 -21.22 15.48
C ASN A 361 0.45 -20.85 14.08
N HIS A 362 1.27 -21.72 13.47
CA HIS A 362 1.93 -21.44 12.20
C HIS A 362 0.96 -21.41 11.00
N SER A 363 0.50 -20.22 10.61
CA SER A 363 -0.26 -20.02 9.37
C SER A 363 0.06 -18.66 8.78
N VAL A 364 -0.11 -18.50 7.46
CA VAL A 364 0.08 -17.20 6.80
C VAL A 364 -0.89 -16.16 7.37
N LYS A 365 -2.12 -16.56 7.70
CA LYS A 365 -3.08 -15.71 8.42
C LYS A 365 -2.49 -15.12 9.70
N ASN A 366 -1.89 -15.97 10.54
CA ASN A 366 -1.27 -15.54 11.79
C ASN A 366 0.01 -14.74 11.56
N LEU A 367 0.76 -15.00 10.48
CA LEU A 367 1.88 -14.14 10.09
C LEU A 367 1.40 -12.73 9.76
N VAL A 368 0.34 -12.58 8.96
CA VAL A 368 -0.25 -11.26 8.62
C VAL A 368 -0.80 -10.57 9.87
N LEU A 369 -1.50 -11.29 10.75
CA LEU A 369 -2.03 -10.75 12.00
C LEU A 369 -0.92 -10.26 12.93
N THR A 370 0.09 -11.10 13.20
CA THR A 370 1.21 -10.73 14.06
C THR A 370 2.02 -9.58 13.48
N TYR A 371 2.19 -9.53 12.16
CA TYR A 371 2.75 -8.38 11.47
C TYR A 371 1.93 -7.11 11.68
N GLY A 372 0.61 -7.16 11.51
CA GLY A 372 -0.25 -6.00 11.75
C GLY A 372 -0.18 -5.48 13.19
N ILE A 373 -0.18 -6.37 14.18
CA ILE A 373 -0.03 -6.00 15.60
C ILE A 373 1.33 -5.36 15.85
N PHE A 374 2.41 -5.99 15.39
CA PHE A 374 3.77 -5.49 15.60
C PHE A 374 3.97 -4.13 14.89
N LEU A 375 3.51 -4.02 13.64
CA LEU A 375 3.59 -2.80 12.85
C LEU A 375 2.83 -1.66 13.50
N PHE A 376 1.65 -1.91 14.06
CA PHE A 376 0.88 -0.88 14.75
C PHE A 376 1.64 -0.33 15.95
N VAL A 377 2.14 -1.20 16.83
CA VAL A 377 2.91 -0.77 18.00
C VAL A 377 4.21 -0.08 17.58
N TYR A 378 4.90 -0.63 16.58
CA TYR A 378 6.13 -0.03 16.04
C TYR A 378 5.90 1.39 15.54
N TRP A 379 4.86 1.61 14.71
CA TRP A 379 4.53 2.92 14.16
C TRP A 379 3.98 3.88 15.20
N TYR A 380 3.14 3.42 16.13
CA TYR A 380 2.67 4.29 17.21
C TYR A 380 3.84 4.84 18.03
N LEU A 381 4.90 4.06 18.22
CA LEU A 381 6.13 4.46 18.90
C LEU A 381 7.20 5.08 17.97
N SER A 382 6.93 5.20 16.67
CA SER A 382 7.83 5.86 15.73
C SER A 382 7.80 7.38 15.86
N ARG A 383 8.78 8.03 15.24
CA ARG A 383 8.83 9.49 15.07
C ARG A 383 7.54 10.07 14.46
N TYR A 384 6.89 9.34 13.57
CA TYR A 384 5.63 9.77 12.95
C TYR A 384 4.64 8.62 12.79
N PHE A 385 3.35 8.94 12.95
CA PHE A 385 2.25 7.99 12.75
C PHE A 385 1.05 8.68 12.08
N ASN A 386 1.15 8.86 10.77
CA ASN A 386 0.16 9.54 9.94
C ASN A 386 -1.08 8.69 9.60
N ASN A 387 -2.09 9.35 9.06
CA ASN A 387 -3.35 8.76 8.62
C ASN A 387 -3.21 7.60 7.60
N SER A 388 -2.24 7.67 6.69
CA SER A 388 -1.94 6.59 5.75
C SER A 388 -1.50 5.30 6.43
N HIS A 389 -0.83 5.39 7.59
CA HIS A 389 -0.45 4.22 8.38
C HIS A 389 -1.67 3.52 8.98
N ILE A 390 -2.64 4.28 9.49
CA ILE A 390 -3.92 3.75 9.98
C ILE A 390 -4.68 3.07 8.85
N ALA A 391 -4.74 3.71 7.67
CA ALA A 391 -5.35 3.10 6.48
C ALA A 391 -4.66 1.78 6.11
N PHE A 392 -3.32 1.74 6.11
CA PHE A 392 -2.58 0.54 5.79
C PHE A 392 -2.80 -0.57 6.83
N LEU A 393 -2.80 -0.25 8.13
CA LEU A 393 -3.16 -1.20 9.18
C LEU A 393 -4.55 -1.79 8.97
N SER A 394 -5.53 -0.97 8.57
CA SER A 394 -6.87 -1.45 8.26
C SER A 394 -6.88 -2.45 7.08
N LEU A 395 -6.05 -2.25 6.05
CA LEU A 395 -5.86 -3.25 4.99
C LEU A 395 -5.27 -4.55 5.54
N ILE A 396 -4.24 -4.46 6.37
CA ILE A 396 -3.57 -5.64 6.95
C ILE A 396 -4.51 -6.45 7.83
N PHE A 397 -5.28 -5.80 8.71
CA PHE A 397 -6.25 -6.50 9.54
C PHE A 397 -7.42 -7.08 8.73
N THR A 398 -7.90 -6.37 7.71
CA THR A 398 -8.89 -6.91 6.76
C THR A 398 -8.33 -8.16 6.07
N THR A 399 -7.08 -8.09 5.61
CA THR A 399 -6.38 -9.19 4.95
C THR A 399 -6.23 -10.39 5.87
N ALA A 400 -5.83 -10.18 7.13
CA ALA A 400 -5.73 -11.23 8.14
C ALA A 400 -7.10 -11.87 8.45
N TYR A 401 -8.17 -11.08 8.53
CA TYR A 401 -9.52 -11.60 8.80
C TYR A 401 -10.01 -12.55 7.70
N PHE A 402 -9.77 -12.19 6.44
CA PHE A 402 -10.19 -13.00 5.29
C PHE A 402 -9.21 -14.13 4.96
N TRP A 403 -7.97 -14.11 5.46
CA TRP A 403 -6.98 -15.13 5.12
C TRP A 403 -7.40 -16.52 5.62
N PRO A 404 -7.38 -17.58 4.79
CA PRO A 404 -7.70 -18.94 5.21
C PRO A 404 -6.75 -19.49 6.28
N ASP A 405 -7.28 -20.22 7.28
CA ASP A 405 -6.49 -20.88 8.34
C ASP A 405 -5.68 -22.08 7.82
N LYS A 406 -6.19 -22.78 6.80
CA LYS A 406 -5.56 -23.92 6.13
C LYS A 406 -5.68 -23.77 4.61
N GLU A 407 -4.83 -24.47 3.86
CA GLU A 407 -5.00 -24.62 2.41
C GLU A 407 -6.40 -25.18 2.14
N GLN A 408 -7.20 -24.43 1.37
CA GLN A 408 -8.48 -24.91 0.85
C GLN A 408 -8.32 -25.49 -0.54
#